data_AF-A0A1I3I4Z1-F1
#
_entry.id   AF-A0A1I3I4Z1-F1
#
_cell.length_a   1.000
_cell.length_b   1.000
_cell.length_c   1.000
_cell.angle_alpha   90.00
_cell.angle_beta   90.00
_cell.angle_gamma   90.00
#
_symmetry.space_group_name_H-M   'P 1'
#
loop_
_entity.id
_entity.type
_entity.pdbx_description
1 polymer ?
#
loop_
_entity_poly.entity_id
_entity_poly.type
_entity_poly.pdbx_seq_one_letter_code
_entity_poly.pdbx_strand_id
1 'polypeptide(L)'
;MKEKKAYIFFNCDEEKSRTSMNVFYNQEIYRDLKGARKALLSKVEAEQAAGRIHIADMDAVQQAILTGEPTDASAFIQYGAIESFTII
;
A
#
# COMPACT_ATOMS: atom_id res chain seq x y z
N MET A 1 -20.14 -14.56 -7.06
CA MET A 1 -18.76 -14.77 -6.58
C MET A 1 -18.39 -13.53 -5.78
N LYS A 2 -17.86 -13.66 -4.55
CA LYS A 2 -17.32 -12.49 -3.83
C LYS A 2 -16.11 -11.99 -4.62
N GLU A 3 -16.14 -10.72 -5.02
CA GLU A 3 -15.02 -10.06 -5.69
C GLU A 3 -13.76 -10.22 -4.84
N LYS A 4 -12.68 -10.75 -5.42
CA LYS A 4 -11.42 -10.91 -4.72
C LYS A 4 -10.63 -9.62 -4.86
N LYS A 5 -10.49 -8.85 -3.78
CA LYS A 5 -9.63 -7.67 -3.79
C LYS A 5 -8.16 -8.08 -3.67
N ALA A 6 -7.29 -7.27 -4.26
CA ALA A 6 -5.86 -7.25 -3.99
C ALA A 6 -5.36 -5.82 -3.97
N TYR A 7 -4.18 -5.64 -3.39
CA TYR A 7 -3.58 -4.36 -3.13
C TYR A 7 -2.17 -4.31 -3.69
N ILE A 8 -1.75 -3.15 -4.16
CA ILE A 8 -0.39 -2.88 -4.62
C ILE A 8 0.10 -1.62 -3.92
N PHE A 9 1.31 -1.69 -3.36
CA PHE A 9 2.00 -0.52 -2.83
C PHE A 9 2.83 0.14 -3.94
N PHE A 10 2.72 1.45 -4.04
CA PHE A 10 3.48 2.29 -4.96
C PHE A 10 4.35 3.25 -4.17
N ASN A 11 5.64 3.25 -4.48
CA ASN A 11 6.50 4.40 -4.21
C ASN A 11 6.27 5.42 -5.33
N CYS A 12 5.83 6.63 -4.99
CA CYS A 12 5.40 7.64 -5.96
C CYS A 12 5.89 9.04 -5.55
N ASP A 13 5.71 10.01 -6.45
CA ASP A 13 5.99 11.41 -6.14
C ASP A 13 4.99 11.98 -5.12
N GLU A 14 5.26 13.21 -4.65
CA GLU A 14 4.41 13.90 -3.68
C GLU A 14 2.97 14.08 -4.16
N GLU A 15 2.80 14.25 -5.47
CA GLU A 15 1.50 14.45 -6.14
C GLU A 15 0.76 13.13 -6.40
N LYS A 16 1.37 11.98 -6.07
CA LYS A 16 0.86 10.63 -6.36
C LYS A 16 0.47 10.51 -7.84
N SER A 17 1.29 11.08 -8.72
CA SER A 17 0.97 11.16 -10.12
C SER A 17 0.86 9.75 -10.72
N ARG A 18 -0.12 9.53 -11.60
CA ARG A 18 -0.29 8.25 -12.31
C ARG A 18 0.96 7.81 -13.06
N THR A 19 1.82 8.75 -13.45
CA THR A 19 3.08 8.49 -14.14
C THR A 19 4.14 7.90 -13.20
N SER A 20 4.16 8.31 -11.92
CA SER A 20 5.05 7.73 -10.90
C SER A 20 4.48 6.46 -10.25
N MET A 21 3.16 6.29 -10.22
CA MET A 21 2.48 5.05 -9.80
C MET A 21 2.53 3.97 -10.89
N ASN A 22 3.74 3.61 -11.30
CA ASN A 22 3.94 2.67 -12.39
C ASN A 22 3.87 1.20 -11.90
N VAL A 23 2.78 0.52 -12.24
CA VAL A 23 2.55 -0.92 -11.96
C VAL A 23 3.69 -1.80 -12.49
N PHE A 24 4.38 -1.41 -13.56
CA PHE A 24 5.48 -2.20 -14.11
C PHE A 24 6.75 -2.18 -13.24
N TYR A 25 6.86 -1.23 -12.31
CA TYR A 25 7.97 -1.17 -11.34
C TYR A 25 7.62 -1.80 -9.99
N ASN A 26 6.32 -1.99 -9.67
CA ASN A 26 5.89 -2.66 -8.44
C ASN A 26 5.48 -4.10 -8.75
N GLN A 27 6.37 -5.03 -8.40
CA GLN A 27 6.26 -6.45 -8.77
C GLN A 27 5.41 -7.28 -7.78
N GLU A 28 4.86 -6.69 -6.73
CA GLU A 28 4.20 -7.40 -5.65
C GLU A 28 2.71 -7.05 -5.55
N ILE A 29 1.87 -8.09 -5.60
CA ILE A 29 0.43 -7.99 -5.43
C ILE A 29 0.04 -8.69 -4.13
N TYR A 30 -0.56 -7.95 -3.22
CA TYR A 30 -1.01 -8.42 -1.93
C TYR A 30 -2.50 -8.72 -1.97
N ARG A 31 -2.88 -10.00 -2.09
CA ARG A 31 -4.29 -10.41 -2.02
C ARG A 31 -4.91 -9.99 -0.69
N ASP A 32 -6.23 -9.82 -0.65
CA ASP A 32 -6.95 -9.51 0.59
C ASP A 32 -7.04 -10.72 1.54
N LEU A 33 -5.88 -11.11 2.09
CA LEU A 33 -5.68 -12.21 3.02
C LEU A 33 -4.87 -11.69 4.21
N LYS A 34 -5.13 -12.20 5.42
CA LYS A 34 -4.42 -11.78 6.63
C LYS A 34 -2.89 -11.84 6.49
N GLY A 35 -2.35 -12.89 5.87
CA GLY A 35 -0.91 -13.03 5.64
C GLY A 35 -0.35 -12.00 4.64
N ALA A 36 -1.07 -11.74 3.56
CA ALA A 36 -0.67 -10.77 2.55
C ALA A 36 -0.79 -9.32 3.04
N ARG A 37 -1.77 -9.01 3.89
CA ARG A 37 -1.87 -7.71 4.59
C ARG A 37 -0.66 -7.47 5.50
N LYS A 38 -0.19 -8.50 6.22
CA LYS A 38 1.06 -8.39 6.99
C LYS A 38 2.28 -8.15 6.10
N ALA A 39 2.36 -8.84 4.97
CA ALA A 39 3.45 -8.62 4.00
C ALA A 39 3.41 -7.19 3.41
N LEU A 40 2.22 -6.67 3.11
CA LEU A 40 2.00 -5.29 2.68
C LEU A 40 2.47 -4.30 3.74
N LEU A 41 2.12 -4.51 5.01
CA LEU A 41 2.60 -3.66 6.10
C LEU A 41 4.14 -3.70 6.20
N SER A 42 4.76 -4.88 6.18
CA SER A 42 6.21 -4.99 6.22
C SER A 42 6.90 -4.32 5.03
N LYS A 43 6.26 -4.32 3.85
CA LYS A 43 6.74 -3.56 2.69
C LYS A 43 6.71 -2.05 2.98
N VAL A 44 5.61 -1.53 3.50
CA VAL A 44 5.49 -0.11 3.88
C VAL A 44 6.54 0.28 4.93
N GLU A 45 6.71 -0.53 5.98
CA GLU A 45 7.72 -0.33 7.02
C GLU A 45 9.15 -0.33 6.44
N ALA A 46 9.46 -1.23 5.51
CA ALA A 46 10.77 -1.30 4.87
C ALA A 46 11.07 -0.07 4.01
N GLU A 47 10.08 0.45 3.28
CA GLU A 47 10.24 1.65 2.45
C GLU A 47 10.39 2.91 3.32
N GLN A 48 9.70 2.97 4.47
CA GLN A 48 9.89 4.02 5.48
C GLN A 48 11.28 3.95 6.10
N ALA A 49 11.74 2.75 6.49
CA ALA A 49 13.07 2.54 7.06
C ALA A 49 14.19 2.87 6.06
N ALA A 50 13.95 2.67 4.76
CA ALA A 50 14.84 3.06 3.68
C ALA A 50 14.80 4.57 3.38
N GLY A 51 13.95 5.35 4.06
CA GLY A 51 13.80 6.79 3.87
C GLY A 51 13.18 7.18 2.52
N ARG A 52 12.50 6.24 1.84
CA ARG A 52 11.92 6.47 0.52
C ARG A 52 10.50 7.01 0.57
N ILE A 53 9.80 6.75 1.68
CA ILE A 53 8.49 7.31 1.98
C ILE A 53 8.53 8.00 3.34
N HIS A 54 7.52 8.82 3.60
CA HIS A 54 7.32 9.45 4.90
C HIS A 54 5.91 9.19 5.43
N ILE A 55 5.84 8.59 6.61
CA ILE A 55 4.59 8.23 7.27
C ILE A 55 4.33 9.21 8.42
N ALA A 56 3.19 9.89 8.36
CA ALA A 56 2.78 10.83 9.40
C ALA A 56 2.27 10.12 10.66
N ASP A 57 1.58 8.99 10.50
CA ASP A 57 1.02 8.19 11.60
C ASP A 57 1.12 6.70 11.27
N MET A 58 2.09 6.02 11.91
CA MET A 58 2.35 4.59 11.69
C MET A 58 1.25 3.70 12.29
N ASP A 59 0.67 4.10 13.43
CA ASP A 59 -0.41 3.33 14.08
C ASP A 59 -1.66 3.34 13.19
N ALA A 60 -2.00 4.49 12.60
CA ALA A 60 -3.11 4.59 11.66
C ALA A 60 -2.90 3.74 10.40
N VAL A 61 -1.68 3.76 9.82
CA VAL A 61 -1.31 2.90 8.68
C VAL A 61 -1.46 1.42 9.04
N GLN A 62 -0.95 1.01 10.20
CA GLN A 62 -1.04 -0.38 10.65
C GLN A 62 -2.50 -0.82 10.82
N GLN A 63 -3.34 0.01 11.44
CA GLN A 63 -4.77 -0.29 11.60
C GLN A 63 -5.49 -0.39 10.25
N ALA A 64 -5.25 0.56 9.33
CA ALA A 64 -5.83 0.54 7.99
C ALA A 64 -5.46 -0.75 7.23
N ILE A 65 -4.19 -1.15 7.27
CA ILE A 65 -3.72 -2.34 6.53
C ILE A 65 -4.23 -3.65 7.17
N LEU A 66 -4.08 -3.80 8.49
CA LEU A 66 -4.34 -5.08 9.16
C LEU A 66 -5.82 -5.31 9.48
N THR A 67 -6.57 -4.25 9.76
CA THR A 67 -7.96 -4.35 10.27
C THR A 67 -8.98 -3.61 9.41
N GLY A 68 -8.59 -2.52 8.74
CA GLY A 68 -9.46 -1.69 7.91
C GLY A 68 -9.34 -1.95 6.41
N GLU A 69 -9.48 -0.90 5.62
CA GLU A 69 -9.17 -0.90 4.18
C GLU A 69 -7.74 -0.40 3.95
N PRO A 70 -6.84 -1.23 3.37
CA PRO A 70 -5.45 -0.84 3.13
C PRO A 70 -5.27 0.44 2.30
N THR A 71 -6.23 0.80 1.46
CA THR A 71 -6.20 2.04 0.67
C THR A 71 -6.22 3.29 1.53
N ASP A 72 -6.86 3.24 2.71
CA ASP A 72 -6.96 4.38 3.63
C ASP A 72 -5.60 4.76 4.23
N ALA A 73 -4.66 3.80 4.29
CA ALA A 73 -3.29 4.05 4.73
C ALA A 73 -2.59 5.09 3.86
N SER A 74 -2.97 5.20 2.58
CA SER A 74 -2.42 6.19 1.65
C SER A 74 -2.58 7.63 2.13
N ALA A 75 -3.59 7.94 2.96
CA ALA A 75 -3.78 9.28 3.51
C ALA A 75 -2.66 9.68 4.49
N PHE A 76 -1.99 8.71 5.10
CA PHE A 76 -0.94 8.90 6.10
C PHE A 76 0.47 8.73 5.52
N ILE A 77 0.57 8.34 4.24
CA ILE A 77 1.84 8.09 3.54
C ILE A 77 2.08 9.20 2.51
N GLN A 78 3.24 9.85 2.62
CA GLN A 78 3.83 10.72 1.61
C GLN A 78 4.86 9.93 0.79
N TYR A 79 4.93 10.27 -0.50
CA TYR A 79 5.73 9.54 -1.50
C TYR A 79 5.37 8.05 -1.63
N GLY A 80 4.17 7.69 -1.18
CA GLY A 80 3.67 6.33 -1.26
C GLY A 80 2.15 6.26 -1.27
N ALA A 81 1.61 5.24 -1.91
CA ALA A 81 0.18 4.99 -2.00
C ALA A 81 -0.12 3.50 -2.13
N ILE A 82 -1.29 3.09 -1.64
CA ILE A 82 -1.81 1.74 -1.72
C ILE A 82 -3.09 1.78 -2.55
N GLU A 83 -3.09 1.09 -3.69
CA GLU A 83 -4.26 0.98 -4.56
C GLU A 83 -4.87 -0.41 -4.49
N SER A 84 -6.18 -0.48 -4.64
CA SER A 84 -6.93 -1.74 -4.69
C SER A 84 -7.33 -2.11 -6.12
N PHE A 85 -7.28 -3.41 -6.44
CA PHE A 85 -7.72 -3.96 -7.71
C PHE A 85 -8.58 -5.20 -7.50
N THR A 86 -9.59 -5.37 -8.35
CA THR A 86 -10.42 -6.58 -8.36
C THR A 86 -9.76 -7.65 -9.20
N ILE A 87 -9.54 -8.83 -8.60
CA ILE A 87 -9.10 -10.04 -9.28
C ILE A 87 -10.36 -10.83 -9.68
N ILE A 88 -10.52 -11.04 -10.99
CA ILE A 88 -11.60 -11.82 -11.62
C ILE A 88 -11.22 -13.30 -11.64
#